data_AF-A0A385MW37-F1
#
_entry.id   AF-A0A385MW37-F1
#
_cell.length_a   1.000
_cell.length_b   1.000
_cell.length_c   1.000
_cell.angle_alpha   90.00
_cell.angle_beta   90.00
_cell.angle_gamma   90.00
#
_symmetry.space_group_name_H-M   'P 1'
#
loop_
_entity.id
_entity.type
_entity.pdbx_description
1 polymer ?
#
loop_
_entity_poly.entity_id
_entity_poly.type
_entity_poly.pdbx_seq_one_letter_code
_entity_poly.pdbx_strand_id
1 'polypeptide(L)'
;MIIFITTSKSNDVQQRYLRNAETLNIPVILRGNGVYQYSELQNGDFPLYVLADDAVCRGVNCDESDLISHIDVIRFTQQYGKWIVL
;
A
#
# COMPACT_ATOMS: atom_id res chain seq x y z
N MET A 1 -11.63 1.03 -5.86
CA MET A 1 -11.14 -0.01 -4.94
C MET A 1 -9.73 0.37 -4.51
N ILE A 2 -9.29 -0.04 -3.32
CA ILE A 2 -7.89 0.07 -2.85
C ILE A 2 -7.44 -1.25 -2.23
N ILE A 3 -6.14 -1.51 -2.23
CA ILE A 3 -5.54 -2.69 -1.62
C ILE A 3 -4.69 -2.24 -0.44
N PHE A 4 -4.96 -2.78 0.74
CA PHE A 4 -4.10 -2.63 1.91
C PHE A 4 -3.20 -3.85 2.03
N ILE A 5 -1.89 -3.62 2.15
CA ILE A 5 -0.92 -4.64 2.54
C ILE A 5 -0.54 -4.36 3.98
N THR A 6 -0.78 -5.33 4.86
CA THR A 6 -0.65 -5.19 6.31
C THR A 6 0.39 -6.12 6.92
N THR A 7 0.81 -7.12 6.15
CA THR A 7 1.75 -8.16 6.56
C THR A 7 3.09 -8.01 5.82
N SER A 8 4.18 -8.48 6.41
CA SER A 8 5.52 -8.37 5.80
C SER A 8 5.82 -9.48 4.80
N LYS A 9 4.93 -10.47 4.64
CA LYS A 9 5.15 -11.65 3.80
C LYS A 9 4.16 -11.65 2.66
N SER A 10 4.68 -11.58 1.45
CA SER A 10 3.91 -11.82 0.24
C SER A 10 3.43 -13.28 0.14
N ASN A 11 2.25 -13.48 -0.43
CA ASN A 11 1.68 -14.78 -0.78
C ASN A 11 1.03 -14.74 -2.17
N ASP A 12 0.63 -15.90 -2.70
CA ASP A 12 0.06 -16.01 -4.06
C ASP A 12 -1.21 -15.18 -4.26
N VAL A 13 -2.02 -15.02 -3.21
CA VAL A 13 -3.23 -14.19 -3.24
C VAL A 13 -2.85 -12.72 -3.39
N GLN A 14 -1.86 -12.25 -2.64
CA GLN A 14 -1.33 -10.89 -2.76
C GLN A 14 -0.79 -10.63 -4.16
N GLN A 15 0.00 -11.55 -4.71
CA GLN A 15 0.57 -11.42 -6.05
C GLN A 15 -0.50 -11.39 -7.16
N ARG A 16 -1.63 -12.07 -6.95
CA ARG A 16 -2.79 -11.97 -7.85
C ARG A 16 -3.44 -10.59 -7.78
N TYR A 17 -3.60 -10.04 -6.58
CA TYR A 17 -4.18 -8.69 -6.43
C TYR A 17 -3.25 -7.58 -6.92
N LEU A 18 -1.93 -7.72 -6.75
CA LEU A 18 -0.95 -6.78 -7.27
C LEU A 18 -0.95 -6.73 -8.80
N ARG A 19 -1.01 -7.88 -9.49
CA ARG A 19 -1.16 -7.92 -10.96
C ARG A 19 -2.45 -7.25 -11.46
N ASN A 20 -3.54 -7.42 -10.71
CA ASN A 20 -4.79 -6.70 -11.00
C ASN A 20 -4.62 -5.19 -10.73
N ALA A 21 -3.83 -4.81 -9.74
CA ALA A 21 -3.55 -3.42 -9.42
C ALA A 21 -2.79 -2.72 -10.54
N GLU A 22 -1.78 -3.38 -11.11
CA GLU A 22 -1.06 -2.90 -12.29
C GLU A 22 -2.03 -2.70 -13.46
N THR A 23 -2.83 -3.72 -13.78
CA THR A 23 -3.74 -3.69 -14.94
C THR A 23 -4.83 -2.62 -14.82
N LEU A 24 -5.32 -2.36 -13.61
CA LEU A 24 -6.48 -1.49 -13.36
C LEU A 24 -6.11 -0.17 -12.67
N ASN A 25 -4.82 0.12 -12.50
CA ASN A 25 -4.29 1.28 -11.79
C ASN A 25 -4.93 1.45 -10.39
N ILE A 26 -5.03 0.35 -9.63
CA ILE A 26 -5.63 0.33 -8.29
C ILE A 26 -4.59 0.78 -7.27
N PRO A 27 -4.90 1.75 -6.39
CA PRO A 27 -3.98 2.13 -5.33
C PRO A 27 -3.66 0.99 -4.36
N VAL A 28 -2.39 0.88 -4.02
CA VAL A 28 -1.85 -0.02 -3.01
C VAL A 28 -1.34 0.82 -1.85
N ILE A 29 -1.77 0.50 -0.63
CA ILE A 29 -1.41 1.21 0.58
C ILE A 29 -0.70 0.23 1.53
N LEU A 30 0.56 0.50 1.82
CA LEU A 30 1.35 -0.22 2.81
C LEU A 30 1.10 0.36 4.20
N ARG A 31 0.74 -0.49 5.16
CA ARG A 31 0.58 -0.11 6.56
C ARG A 31 0.93 -1.28 7.46
N GLY A 32 1.05 -1.04 8.76
CA GLY A 32 1.50 -2.05 9.71
C GLY A 32 2.82 -2.68 9.25
N ASN A 33 2.91 -4.00 9.29
CA ASN A 33 4.09 -4.72 8.82
C ASN A 33 4.21 -4.78 7.29
N GLY A 34 3.20 -4.32 6.55
CA GLY A 34 3.25 -4.20 5.09
C GLY A 34 4.28 -3.21 4.58
N VAL A 35 4.68 -2.22 5.39
CA VAL A 35 5.69 -1.23 5.00
C VAL A 35 7.06 -1.86 4.69
N TYR A 36 7.36 -3.04 5.23
CA TYR A 36 8.59 -3.78 4.91
C TYR A 36 8.65 -4.27 3.45
N GLN A 37 7.51 -4.26 2.73
CA GLN A 37 7.47 -4.62 1.32
C GLN A 37 7.73 -3.43 0.39
N TYR A 38 7.95 -2.22 0.91
CA TYR A 38 8.10 -1.00 0.10
C TYR A 38 9.16 -1.11 -1.00
N SER A 39 10.35 -1.60 -0.66
CA SER A 39 11.46 -1.70 -1.62
C SER A 39 11.16 -2.59 -2.82
N GLU A 40 10.32 -3.61 -2.63
CA GLU A 40 9.91 -4.53 -3.69
C GLU A 40 8.78 -3.94 -4.55
N LEU A 41 7.91 -3.11 -3.96
CA LEU A 41 6.69 -2.63 -4.58
C LEU A 41 6.79 -1.22 -5.17
N GLN A 42 7.79 -0.42 -4.78
CA GLN A 42 7.99 0.97 -5.24
C GLN A 42 8.16 1.13 -6.76
N ASN A 43 8.54 0.04 -7.45
CA ASN A 43 8.69 0.02 -8.91
C ASN A 43 7.47 -0.58 -9.64
N GLY A 44 6.38 -0.87 -8.92
CA GLY A 44 5.16 -1.40 -9.51
C GLY A 44 4.42 -0.36 -10.34
N ASP A 45 3.70 -0.80 -11.38
CA ASP A 45 2.91 0.08 -12.26
C ASP A 45 1.52 0.36 -11.66
N PHE A 46 1.49 0.85 -10.43
CA PHE A 46 0.27 1.24 -9.72
C PHE A 46 0.58 2.35 -8.70
N PRO A 47 -0.43 3.11 -8.23
CA PRO A 47 -0.22 4.14 -7.23
C PRO A 47 0.12 3.47 -5.89
N LEU A 48 1.36 3.63 -5.44
CA LEU A 48 1.81 3.12 -4.16
C LEU A 48 1.81 4.23 -3.12
N TYR A 49 1.28 3.92 -1.94
CA TYR A 49 1.32 4.81 -0.78
C TYR A 49 1.76 4.03 0.46
N VAL A 50 2.40 4.72 1.40
CA VAL A 50 2.88 4.16 2.66
C VAL A 50 2.37 5.02 3.81
N LEU A 51 1.77 4.39 4.83
CA LEU A 51 1.37 5.12 6.03
C LEU A 51 2.62 5.61 6.77
N ALA A 52 2.81 6.93 6.84
CA ALA A 52 4.04 7.57 7.30
C ALA A 52 4.41 7.16 8.74
N ASP A 53 3.43 7.17 9.65
CA ASP A 53 3.63 6.79 11.06
C ASP A 53 4.18 5.36 11.19
N ASP A 54 3.69 4.43 10.35
CA ASP A 54 4.13 3.03 10.35
C ASP A 54 5.54 2.87 9.80
N ALA A 55 5.91 3.63 8.76
CA ALA A 55 7.26 3.65 8.20
C ALA A 55 8.28 4.19 9.21
N VAL A 56 7.96 5.31 9.86
CA VAL A 56 8.80 5.92 10.92
C VAL A 56 8.98 4.97 12.10
N CYS A 57 7.89 4.35 12.59
CA CYS A 57 7.97 3.42 13.73
C CYS A 57 8.79 2.16 13.43
N ARG A 58 8.90 1.77 12.15
CA ARG A 58 9.63 0.58 11.70
C ARG A 58 11.01 0.88 11.13
N GLY A 59 11.40 2.16 11.05
CA GLY A 59 12.68 2.59 10.49
C GLY A 59 12.82 2.25 9.00
N VAL A 60 11.71 2.23 8.26
CA VAL A 60 11.72 2.01 6.80
C VAL A 60 11.80 3.36 6.09
N ASN A 61 12.82 3.53 5.26
CA ASN A 61 12.96 4.71 4.42
C ASN A 61 12.07 4.56 3.18
N CYS A 62 11.21 5.55 2.95
CA CYS A 62 10.35 5.65 1.77
C CYS A 62 10.53 7.03 1.13
N ASP A 63 10.22 7.13 -0.15
CA ASP A 63 10.18 8.42 -0.83
C ASP A 63 9.06 9.29 -0.24
N GLU A 64 9.35 10.58 -0.03
CA GLU A 64 8.39 11.51 0.60
C GLU A 64 7.08 11.64 -0.20
N SER A 65 7.12 11.43 -1.52
CA SER A 65 5.94 11.44 -2.39
C SER A 65 4.96 10.30 -2.13
N ASP A 66 5.43 9.19 -1.54
CA ASP A 66 4.64 8.00 -1.32
C ASP A 66 4.03 8.00 0.10
N LEU A 67 4.50 8.90 0.96
CA LEU A 67 4.06 8.98 2.36
C LEU A 67 2.67 9.62 2.45
N ILE A 68 1.76 8.93 3.14
CA ILE A 68 0.41 9.42 3.42
C ILE A 68 0.12 9.41 4.92
N SER A 69 -0.83 10.24 5.33
CA SER A 69 -1.30 10.31 6.71
C SER A 69 -2.53 9.45 6.95
N HIS A 70 -2.92 9.30 8.22
CA HIS A 70 -4.18 8.65 8.60
C HIS A 70 -5.43 9.32 7.97
N ILE A 71 -5.42 10.64 7.78
CA ILE A 71 -6.57 11.34 7.16
C ILE A 71 -6.67 11.00 5.67
N ASP A 72 -5.55 10.77 4.99
CA ASP A 72 -5.54 10.40 3.58
C ASP A 72 -6.05 8.97 3.37
N VAL A 73 -5.74 8.05 4.29
CA VAL A 73 -6.34 6.70 4.30
C VAL A 73 -7.87 6.78 4.39
N ILE A 74 -8.42 7.67 5.23
CA ILE A 74 -9.87 7.89 5.33
C ILE A 74 -10.42 8.46 4.01
N ARG A 75 -9.74 9.45 3.42
CA ARG A 75 -10.14 10.02 2.12
C ARG A 75 -10.15 8.97 1.01
N PHE A 76 -9.14 8.10 0.94
CA PHE A 76 -9.09 7.02 -0.04
C PHE A 76 -10.21 5.99 0.17
N THR A 77 -10.48 5.58 1.41
CA THR A 77 -11.58 4.62 1.66
C THR A 77 -12.94 5.21 1.26
N GLN A 78 -13.16 6.51 1.45
CA GLN A 78 -14.36 7.23 0.98
C GLN A 78 -14.41 7.35 -0.55
N GLN A 79 -13.31 7.75 -1.19
CA GLN A 79 -13.23 7.95 -2.65
C GLN A 79 -13.43 6.65 -3.43
N TYR A 80 -12.77 5.57 -2.98
CA TYR A 80 -12.72 4.32 -3.74
C TYR A 80 -13.79 3.30 -3.37
N GLY A 81 -14.46 3.48 -2.23
CA GLY A 81 -15.67 2.78 -1.77
C GLY A 81 -15.55 1.28 -1.46
N LYS A 82 -14.50 0.61 -1.93
CA LYS A 82 -14.21 -0.81 -1.69
C LYS A 82 -12.73 -0.97 -1.36
N TRP A 83 -12.42 -1.86 -0.43
CA TRP A 83 -11.04 -2.19 -0.10
C TRP A 83 -10.85 -3.68 0.17
N ILE A 84 -9.61 -4.12 -0.01
CA ILE A 84 -9.15 -5.47 0.30
C ILE A 84 -7.98 -5.33 1.28
N VAL A 85 -7.88 -6.24 2.24
CA VAL A 85 -6.80 -6.29 3.22
C VAL A 85 -6.04 -7.60 3.06
N LEU A 86 -4.73 -7.51 2.90
CA LEU A 86 -3.80 -8.61 2.62
C LEU A 86 -2.64 -8.62 3.63
#